data_AF-A0A7K2Z982-F1
#
_entry.id   AF-A0A7K2Z982-F1
#
_cell.length_a   1.000
_cell.length_b   1.000
_cell.length_c   1.000
_cell.angle_alpha   90.00
_cell.angle_beta   90.00
_cell.angle_gamma   90.00
#
_symmetry.space_group_name_H-M   'P 1'
#
loop_
_entity.id
_entity.type
_entity.pdbx_description
1 polymer ?
#
loop_
_entity_poly.entity_id
_entity_poly.type
_entity_poly.pdbx_seq_one_letter_code
_entity_poly.pdbx_strand_id
1 'polypeptide(L)'
;MRSPKLAALELRRFRRGKLPAAALVALLLLPLLYGALYLFSFWDPYGNLDKLPVALVNNDKGATNDGKRVEAGDEISDKLLDSKVFAWHEVSSAEAEKGVEDGTYYLSLTMPADFSKKIASSGGDSPETGALQVRTNDANNYIVGQISKTVFGEVRNAASTNASRGFLDRIFVNFSDLHDKTADAAKGADELKGGISKAKKGSKELADGLKDSKAGTERLSDGIVKLNTGAGEVASGARQVAGGTQQLADKVNGAAGEARPFFTYFKENGKSIGEAARLAADGAKTARENLGKLVAAA
;
A
#
# COMPACT_ATOMS: atom_id res chain seq x y z
N MET A 1 -37.38 -86.60 -42.82
CA MET A 1 -37.03 -85.66 -41.72
C MET A 1 -37.48 -86.24 -40.37
N ARG A 2 -36.62 -87.01 -39.67
CA ARG A 2 -36.90 -87.60 -38.33
C ARG A 2 -35.79 -87.31 -37.31
N SER A 3 -34.81 -86.47 -37.64
CA SER A 3 -33.64 -86.19 -36.82
C SER A 3 -33.92 -85.57 -35.44
N PRO A 4 -34.82 -84.58 -35.26
CA PRO A 4 -35.02 -83.97 -33.93
C PRO A 4 -35.76 -84.89 -32.94
N LYS A 5 -36.67 -85.75 -33.44
CA LYS A 5 -37.39 -86.72 -32.59
C LYS A 5 -36.48 -87.86 -32.12
N LEU A 6 -35.54 -88.29 -32.95
CA LEU A 6 -34.51 -89.28 -32.58
C LEU A 6 -33.53 -88.71 -31.54
N ALA A 7 -33.06 -87.48 -31.72
CA ALA A 7 -32.21 -86.80 -30.74
C ALA A 7 -32.89 -86.63 -29.38
N ALA A 8 -34.19 -86.28 -29.36
CA ALA A 8 -34.95 -86.16 -28.11
C ALA A 8 -35.16 -87.50 -27.39
N LEU A 9 -35.26 -88.61 -28.12
CA LEU A 9 -35.36 -89.96 -27.55
C LEU A 9 -34.02 -90.46 -26.99
N GLU A 10 -32.92 -90.20 -27.68
CA GLU A 10 -31.55 -90.42 -27.19
C GLU A 10 -31.28 -89.62 -25.91
N LEU A 11 -31.67 -88.34 -25.86
CA LEU A 11 -31.51 -87.49 -24.66
C LEU A 11 -32.32 -88.01 -23.45
N ARG A 12 -33.49 -88.60 -23.70
CA ARG A 12 -34.30 -89.28 -22.67
C ARG A 12 -33.64 -90.56 -22.15
N ARG A 13 -32.82 -91.24 -22.95
CA ARG A 13 -32.05 -92.43 -22.54
C ARG A 13 -30.97 -92.08 -21.52
N PHE A 14 -30.29 -90.95 -21.69
CA PHE A 14 -29.31 -90.45 -20.72
C PHE A 14 -29.94 -89.97 -19.39
N ARG A 15 -31.25 -89.69 -19.36
CA ARG A 15 -31.98 -89.38 -18.11
C ARG A 15 -32.47 -90.61 -17.33
N ARG A 16 -32.31 -91.83 -17.85
CA ARG A 16 -32.84 -93.08 -17.26
C ARG A 16 -31.88 -93.77 -16.27
N GLY A 17 -31.03 -93.00 -15.60
CA GLY A 17 -30.13 -93.49 -14.55
C GLY A 17 -29.34 -92.32 -13.94
N LYS A 18 -28.85 -92.48 -12.71
CA LYS A 18 -28.11 -91.40 -12.01
C LYS A 18 -26.77 -91.09 -12.68
N LEU A 19 -26.07 -92.11 -13.20
CA LEU A 19 -24.73 -91.96 -13.80
C LEU A 19 -24.72 -91.22 -15.15
N PRO A 20 -25.55 -91.57 -16.16
CA PRO A 20 -25.51 -90.88 -17.45
C PRO A 20 -26.08 -89.45 -17.38
N ALA A 21 -27.00 -89.20 -16.44
CA ALA A 21 -27.49 -87.85 -16.16
C ALA A 21 -26.39 -86.98 -15.52
N ALA A 22 -25.62 -87.53 -14.58
CA ALA A 22 -24.46 -86.85 -14.00
C ALA A 22 -23.38 -86.54 -15.05
N ALA A 23 -23.15 -87.45 -16.01
CA ALA A 23 -22.20 -87.23 -17.10
C ALA A 23 -22.61 -86.07 -18.02
N LEU A 24 -23.91 -85.95 -18.37
CA LEU A 24 -24.43 -84.81 -19.14
C LEU A 24 -24.36 -83.49 -18.37
N VAL A 25 -24.64 -83.51 -17.06
CA VAL A 25 -24.51 -82.33 -16.20
C VAL A 25 -23.04 -81.90 -16.12
N ALA A 26 -22.11 -82.83 -15.93
CA ALA A 26 -20.68 -82.54 -15.94
C ALA A 26 -20.22 -81.95 -17.30
N LEU A 27 -20.70 -82.51 -18.41
CA LEU A 27 -20.40 -82.03 -19.77
C LEU A 27 -20.89 -80.59 -20.02
N LEU A 28 -22.04 -80.20 -19.46
CA LEU A 28 -22.57 -78.84 -19.55
C LEU A 28 -21.94 -77.89 -18.52
N LEU A 29 -21.59 -78.39 -17.35
CA LEU A 29 -20.96 -77.59 -16.29
C LEU A 29 -19.53 -77.19 -16.65
N LEU A 30 -18.77 -78.03 -17.36
CA LEU A 30 -17.37 -77.75 -17.65
C LEU A 30 -17.18 -76.48 -18.53
N PRO A 31 -17.91 -76.31 -19.65
CA PRO A 31 -17.87 -75.07 -20.43
C PRO A 31 -18.48 -73.87 -19.71
N LEU A 32 -19.54 -74.06 -18.92
CA LEU A 32 -20.17 -72.98 -18.14
C LEU A 32 -19.27 -72.48 -17.01
N LEU A 33 -18.59 -73.38 -16.30
CA LEU A 33 -17.62 -73.05 -15.27
C LEU A 33 -16.43 -72.31 -15.87
N TYR A 34 -15.91 -72.80 -17.00
CA TYR A 34 -14.84 -72.10 -17.73
C TYR A 34 -15.28 -70.70 -18.18
N GLY A 35 -16.47 -70.58 -18.77
CA GLY A 35 -17.03 -69.30 -19.20
C GLY A 35 -17.28 -68.34 -18.03
N ALA A 36 -17.78 -68.84 -16.91
CA ALA A 36 -18.01 -68.06 -15.70
C ALA A 36 -16.69 -67.57 -15.07
N LEU A 37 -15.66 -68.43 -14.99
CA LEU A 37 -14.33 -68.05 -14.51
C LEU A 37 -13.67 -67.03 -15.44
N TYR A 38 -13.82 -67.19 -16.77
CA TYR A 38 -13.30 -66.24 -17.74
C TYR A 38 -13.99 -64.89 -17.63
N LEU A 39 -15.33 -64.85 -17.61
CA LEU A 39 -16.10 -63.62 -17.41
C LEU A 39 -15.72 -62.95 -16.08
N PHE A 40 -15.59 -63.71 -15.00
CA PHE A 40 -15.17 -63.18 -13.70
C PHE A 40 -13.75 -62.58 -13.74
N SER A 41 -12.80 -63.26 -14.37
CA SER A 41 -11.41 -62.79 -14.49
C SER A 41 -11.23 -61.58 -15.41
N PHE A 42 -12.11 -61.41 -16.41
CA PHE A 42 -12.06 -60.30 -17.38
C PHE A 42 -13.09 -59.19 -17.10
N TRP A 43 -13.95 -59.34 -16.08
CA TRP A 43 -14.87 -58.29 -15.64
C TRP A 43 -14.13 -57.12 -15.02
N ASP A 44 -13.04 -57.41 -14.29
CA ASP A 44 -12.16 -56.40 -13.71
C ASP A 44 -10.69 -56.88 -13.68
N PRO A 45 -10.03 -56.98 -14.85
CA PRO A 45 -8.65 -57.45 -14.95
C PRO A 45 -7.64 -56.47 -14.31
N TYR A 46 -8.09 -55.29 -13.88
CA TYR A 46 -7.25 -54.22 -13.33
C TYR A 46 -7.56 -53.88 -11.86
N GLY A 47 -8.63 -54.42 -11.27
CA GLY A 47 -9.00 -54.20 -9.87
C GLY A 47 -8.08 -54.84 -8.82
N ASN A 48 -7.04 -55.56 -9.24
CA ASN A 48 -6.00 -56.13 -8.38
C ASN A 48 -4.59 -55.62 -8.72
N LEU A 49 -4.48 -54.51 -9.45
CA LEU A 49 -3.17 -53.90 -9.77
C LEU A 49 -2.43 -53.42 -8.52
N ASP A 50 -3.15 -53.14 -7.43
CA ASP A 50 -2.63 -52.75 -6.11
C ASP A 50 -1.70 -53.81 -5.48
N LYS A 51 -1.72 -55.04 -6.00
CA LYS A 51 -0.82 -56.15 -5.59
C LYS A 51 0.36 -56.35 -6.54
N LEU A 52 0.40 -55.62 -7.65
CA LEU A 52 1.45 -55.74 -8.64
C LEU A 52 2.66 -54.91 -8.20
N PRO A 53 3.80 -55.54 -7.82
CA PRO A 53 4.95 -54.82 -7.33
C PRO A 53 5.63 -54.05 -8.47
N VAL A 54 5.75 -52.74 -8.29
CA VAL A 54 6.38 -51.82 -9.24
C VAL A 54 7.49 -51.06 -8.53
N ALA A 55 8.70 -51.13 -9.06
CA ALA A 55 9.83 -50.37 -8.54
C ALA A 55 9.73 -48.90 -8.98
N LEU A 56 9.79 -47.99 -8.03
CA LEU A 56 9.88 -46.55 -8.24
C LEU A 56 11.29 -46.09 -7.87
N VAL A 57 11.97 -45.42 -8.78
CA VAL A 57 13.32 -44.90 -8.57
C VAL A 57 13.30 -43.39 -8.77
N ASN A 58 13.54 -42.65 -7.69
CA ASN A 58 13.65 -41.20 -7.76
C ASN A 58 15.12 -40.76 -7.66
N ASN A 59 15.74 -40.46 -8.80
CA ASN A 59 17.10 -39.90 -8.83
C ASN A 59 17.11 -38.37 -8.93
N ASP A 60 15.94 -37.73 -9.03
CA ASP A 60 15.78 -36.30 -9.22
C ASP A 60 16.48 -35.51 -8.11
N LYS A 61 17.06 -34.36 -8.46
CA LYS A 61 17.79 -33.49 -7.50
C LYS A 61 17.06 -32.21 -7.17
N GLY A 62 15.86 -32.03 -7.72
CA GLY A 62 15.16 -30.76 -7.72
C GLY A 62 15.85 -29.73 -8.61
N ALA A 63 15.18 -28.59 -8.79
CA ALA A 63 15.70 -27.44 -9.51
C ALA A 63 15.29 -26.14 -8.83
N THR A 64 15.88 -25.02 -9.24
CA THR A 64 15.44 -23.69 -8.80
C THR A 64 15.03 -22.90 -10.04
N ASN A 65 13.83 -22.32 -10.01
CA ASN A 65 13.31 -21.45 -11.06
C ASN A 65 12.67 -20.21 -10.41
N ASP A 66 13.05 -19.02 -10.87
CA ASP A 66 12.58 -17.73 -10.33
C ASP A 66 12.66 -17.62 -8.79
N GLY A 67 13.75 -18.13 -8.20
CA GLY A 67 13.97 -18.12 -6.75
C GLY A 67 13.11 -19.11 -5.95
N LYS A 68 12.28 -19.93 -6.62
CA LYS A 68 11.50 -21.01 -5.99
C LYS A 68 12.11 -22.37 -6.33
N ARG A 69 12.19 -23.23 -5.32
CA ARG A 69 12.63 -24.62 -5.47
C ARG A 69 11.49 -25.43 -6.09
N VAL A 70 11.83 -26.28 -7.06
CA VAL A 70 10.92 -27.18 -7.78
C VAL A 70 11.40 -28.59 -7.52
N GLU A 71 10.57 -29.43 -6.89
CA GLU A 71 10.87 -30.81 -6.52
C GLU A 71 9.83 -31.75 -7.16
N ALA A 72 9.72 -31.66 -8.49
CA ALA A 72 8.73 -32.40 -9.25
C ALA A 72 8.88 -33.93 -9.12
N GLY A 73 10.12 -34.43 -8.96
CA GLY A 73 10.37 -35.85 -8.75
C GLY A 73 9.76 -36.35 -7.43
N ASP A 74 10.02 -35.62 -6.34
CA ASP A 74 9.53 -35.96 -5.00
C ASP A 74 7.99 -35.86 -4.96
N GLU A 75 7.42 -34.77 -5.45
CA GLU A 75 5.97 -34.56 -5.43
C GLU A 75 5.19 -35.58 -6.28
N ILE A 76 5.76 -36.05 -7.41
CA ILE A 76 5.16 -37.12 -8.22
C ILE A 76 5.34 -38.47 -7.53
N SER A 77 6.50 -38.74 -6.92
CA SER A 77 6.77 -39.98 -6.19
C SER A 77 5.76 -40.17 -5.05
N ASP A 78 5.57 -39.14 -4.23
CA ASP A 78 4.62 -39.15 -3.12
C ASP A 78 3.19 -39.46 -3.58
N LYS A 79 2.76 -38.87 -4.71
CA LYS A 79 1.43 -39.12 -5.26
C LYS A 79 1.24 -40.51 -5.83
N LEU A 80 2.29 -41.07 -6.46
CA LEU A 80 2.23 -42.45 -6.94
C LEU A 80 2.14 -43.42 -5.77
N LEU A 81 2.93 -43.22 -4.72
CA LEU A 81 2.87 -44.00 -3.49
C LEU A 81 1.47 -43.91 -2.82
N ASP A 82 0.84 -42.73 -2.82
CA ASP A 82 -0.49 -42.51 -2.23
C ASP A 82 -1.65 -43.05 -3.10
N SER A 83 -1.49 -43.14 -4.43
CA SER A 83 -2.60 -43.54 -5.34
C SER A 83 -3.06 -44.97 -5.14
N LYS A 84 -2.20 -45.84 -4.60
CA LYS A 84 -2.45 -47.27 -4.32
C LYS A 84 -2.98 -48.06 -5.53
N VAL A 85 -2.78 -47.55 -6.75
CA VAL A 85 -3.16 -48.23 -7.99
C VAL A 85 -2.22 -49.41 -8.27
N PHE A 86 -0.95 -49.27 -7.90
CA PHE A 86 0.05 -50.33 -7.91
C PHE A 86 0.68 -50.48 -6.53
N ALA A 87 1.28 -51.64 -6.25
CA ALA A 87 2.17 -51.79 -5.10
C ALA A 87 3.51 -51.11 -5.43
N TRP A 88 3.55 -49.79 -5.28
CA TRP A 88 4.75 -49.01 -5.51
C TRP A 88 5.77 -49.25 -4.40
N HIS A 89 7.01 -49.54 -4.80
CA HIS A 89 8.15 -49.69 -3.91
C HIS A 89 9.23 -48.71 -4.32
N GLU A 90 9.47 -47.70 -3.50
CA GLU A 90 10.60 -46.80 -3.72
C GLU A 90 11.91 -47.51 -3.37
N VAL A 91 12.78 -47.65 -4.36
CA VAL A 91 14.01 -48.46 -4.26
C VAL A 91 15.18 -47.80 -4.98
N SER A 92 16.39 -48.27 -4.71
CA SER A 92 17.58 -47.80 -5.43
C SER A 92 17.56 -48.25 -6.91
N SER A 93 18.25 -47.51 -7.79
CA SER A 93 18.34 -47.89 -9.22
C SER A 93 18.91 -49.31 -9.42
N ALA A 94 19.89 -49.71 -8.60
CA ALA A 94 20.50 -51.03 -8.66
C ALA A 94 19.55 -52.15 -8.20
N GLU A 95 18.69 -51.87 -7.22
CA GLU A 95 17.66 -52.80 -6.75
C GLU A 95 16.53 -52.93 -7.77
N ALA A 96 16.08 -51.81 -8.35
CA ALA A 96 15.08 -51.81 -9.40
C ALA A 96 15.53 -52.63 -10.63
N GLU A 97 16.80 -52.49 -11.03
CA GLU A 97 17.37 -53.24 -12.15
C GLU A 97 17.36 -54.75 -11.86
N LYS A 98 17.95 -55.18 -10.73
CA LYS A 98 17.96 -56.59 -10.35
C LYS A 98 16.57 -57.16 -10.15
N GLY A 99 15.70 -56.41 -9.48
CA GLY A 99 14.35 -56.84 -9.16
C GLY A 99 13.45 -56.97 -10.40
N VAL A 100 13.69 -56.20 -11.46
CA VAL A 100 13.01 -56.42 -12.75
C VAL A 100 13.59 -57.65 -13.48
N GLU A 101 14.90 -57.87 -13.40
CA GLU A 101 15.56 -59.03 -14.02
C GLU A 101 15.15 -60.37 -13.37
N ASP A 102 15.07 -60.42 -12.04
CA ASP A 102 14.72 -61.63 -11.27
C ASP A 102 13.21 -61.84 -11.09
N GLY A 103 12.39 -60.85 -11.49
CA GLY A 103 10.93 -60.90 -11.47
C GLY A 103 10.28 -60.48 -10.15
N THR A 104 11.05 -59.95 -9.20
CA THR A 104 10.53 -59.31 -7.97
C THR A 104 9.61 -58.13 -8.30
N TYR A 105 9.98 -57.33 -9.30
CA TYR A 105 9.19 -56.22 -9.83
C TYR A 105 8.81 -56.48 -11.28
N TYR A 106 7.57 -56.16 -11.64
CA TYR A 106 7.10 -56.35 -13.01
C TYR A 106 7.67 -55.30 -13.99
N LEU A 107 7.93 -54.10 -13.46
CA LEU A 107 8.58 -53.00 -14.16
C LEU A 107 9.22 -52.05 -13.14
N SER A 108 10.15 -51.23 -13.64
CA SER A 108 10.65 -50.08 -12.89
C SER A 108 10.36 -48.78 -13.62
N LEU A 109 10.00 -47.75 -12.86
CA LEU A 109 9.85 -46.37 -13.31
C LEU A 109 10.95 -45.54 -12.66
N THR A 110 11.79 -44.91 -13.48
CA THR A 110 12.91 -44.08 -13.02
C THR A 110 12.74 -42.63 -13.43
N MET A 111 12.77 -41.74 -12.44
CA MET A 111 12.91 -40.30 -12.61
C MET A 111 14.40 -39.95 -12.68
N PRO A 112 14.89 -39.38 -13.80
CA PRO A 112 16.30 -39.02 -13.94
C PRO A 112 16.68 -37.82 -13.06
N ALA A 113 17.98 -37.64 -12.82
CA ALA A 113 18.50 -36.60 -11.92
C ALA A 113 18.20 -35.16 -12.34
N ASP A 114 17.90 -34.95 -13.62
CA ASP A 114 17.59 -33.65 -14.23
C ASP A 114 16.09 -33.44 -14.46
N PHE A 115 15.23 -34.32 -13.91
CA PHE A 115 13.80 -34.30 -14.16
C PHE A 115 13.16 -32.96 -13.74
N SER A 116 13.33 -32.53 -12.49
CA SER A 116 12.82 -31.23 -12.03
C SER A 116 13.38 -30.05 -12.80
N LYS A 117 14.64 -30.13 -13.25
CA LYS A 117 15.27 -29.08 -14.05
C LYS A 117 14.58 -28.93 -15.40
N LYS A 118 14.26 -30.04 -16.06
CA LYS A 118 13.53 -30.06 -17.33
C LYS A 118 12.08 -29.62 -17.18
N ILE A 119 11.41 -30.01 -16.10
CA ILE A 119 10.06 -29.51 -15.81
C ILE A 119 10.10 -27.99 -15.56
N ALA A 120 11.08 -27.51 -14.79
CA ALA A 120 11.25 -26.10 -14.49
C ALA A 120 11.55 -25.24 -15.73
N SER A 121 12.23 -25.76 -16.75
CA SER A 121 12.56 -25.00 -17.97
C SER A 121 11.34 -24.66 -18.85
N SER A 122 10.18 -25.29 -18.59
CA SER A 122 8.93 -25.04 -19.33
C SER A 122 8.44 -23.58 -19.26
N GLY A 123 8.88 -22.81 -18.27
CA GLY A 123 8.56 -21.38 -18.12
C GLY A 123 9.59 -20.41 -18.71
N GLY A 124 10.72 -20.91 -19.24
CA GLY A 124 11.80 -20.09 -19.78
C GLY A 124 11.90 -20.12 -21.31
N ASP A 125 12.94 -19.48 -21.86
CA ASP A 125 13.14 -19.30 -23.30
C ASP A 125 13.50 -20.58 -24.08
N SER A 126 13.83 -21.67 -23.38
CA SER A 126 14.21 -22.97 -23.98
C SER A 126 13.60 -24.13 -23.20
N PRO A 127 12.33 -24.46 -23.47
CA PRO A 127 11.64 -25.53 -22.77
C PRO A 127 12.20 -26.90 -23.16
N GLU A 128 12.42 -27.76 -22.17
CA GLU A 128 12.87 -29.15 -22.36
C GLU A 128 11.83 -30.14 -21.85
N THR A 129 11.83 -31.36 -22.39
CA THR A 129 10.91 -32.42 -21.96
C THR A 129 11.57 -33.35 -20.95
N GLY A 130 10.94 -33.51 -19.78
CA GLY A 130 11.32 -34.51 -18.79
C GLY A 130 10.80 -35.90 -19.17
N ALA A 131 11.63 -36.74 -19.79
CA ALA A 131 11.28 -38.12 -20.10
C ALA A 131 11.55 -39.04 -18.91
N LEU A 132 10.52 -39.79 -18.49
CA LEU A 132 10.65 -40.87 -17.52
C LEU A 132 11.19 -42.12 -18.20
N GLN A 133 12.02 -42.87 -17.49
CA GLN A 133 12.59 -44.13 -18.01
C GLN A 133 11.80 -45.30 -17.43
N VAL A 134 11.34 -46.20 -18.30
CA VAL A 134 10.68 -47.44 -17.88
C VAL A 134 11.54 -48.61 -18.31
N ARG A 135 11.79 -49.55 -17.40
CA ARG A 135 12.39 -50.85 -17.74
C ARG A 135 11.42 -51.97 -17.43
N THR A 136 11.29 -52.90 -18.37
CA THR A 136 10.43 -54.07 -18.29
C THR A 136 11.25 -55.33 -18.60
N ASN A 137 10.79 -56.47 -18.10
CA ASN A 137 11.36 -57.77 -18.46
C ASN A 137 10.53 -58.39 -19.59
N ASP A 138 10.89 -58.06 -20.83
CA ASP A 138 10.15 -58.45 -22.03
C ASP A 138 10.25 -59.96 -22.35
N ALA A 139 11.20 -60.67 -21.73
CA ALA A 139 11.39 -62.10 -21.92
C ALA A 139 10.23 -62.94 -21.37
N ASN A 140 9.34 -62.37 -20.54
CA ASN A 140 8.35 -63.13 -19.77
C ASN A 140 6.89 -62.67 -19.89
N ASN A 141 6.53 -61.59 -20.64
CA ASN A 141 5.17 -61.05 -20.51
C ASN A 141 4.59 -60.30 -21.74
N TYR A 142 3.44 -60.80 -22.24
CA TYR A 142 2.63 -60.22 -23.34
C TYR A 142 1.79 -58.99 -22.91
N ILE A 143 1.60 -58.78 -21.60
CA ILE A 143 0.70 -57.74 -21.03
C ILE A 143 1.47 -56.44 -20.70
N VAL A 144 2.80 -56.43 -20.87
CA VAL A 144 3.68 -55.28 -20.58
C VAL A 144 3.21 -53.99 -21.25
N GLY A 145 2.75 -54.07 -22.51
CA GLY A 145 2.25 -52.90 -23.23
C GLY A 145 0.99 -52.28 -22.62
N GLN A 146 0.14 -53.07 -21.93
CA GLN A 146 -1.05 -52.56 -21.26
C GLN A 146 -0.72 -52.03 -19.86
N ILE A 147 0.11 -52.74 -19.08
CA ILE A 147 0.54 -52.31 -17.75
C ILE A 147 1.31 -50.98 -17.83
N SER A 148 2.23 -50.87 -18.80
CA SER A 148 2.97 -49.62 -19.04
C SER A 148 2.04 -48.46 -19.38
N LYS A 149 0.99 -48.66 -20.19
CA LYS A 149 0.00 -47.62 -20.48
C LYS A 149 -0.74 -47.15 -19.22
N THR A 150 -1.11 -48.07 -18.34
CA THR A 150 -1.76 -47.74 -17.06
C THR A 150 -0.81 -46.97 -16.15
N VAL A 151 0.44 -47.41 -16.02
CA VAL A 151 1.50 -46.68 -15.28
C VAL A 151 1.68 -45.26 -15.80
N PHE A 152 1.81 -45.08 -17.12
CA PHE A 152 1.91 -43.74 -17.71
C PHE A 152 0.64 -42.89 -17.49
N GLY A 153 -0.53 -43.51 -17.48
CA GLY A 153 -1.79 -42.85 -17.11
C GLY A 153 -1.76 -42.30 -15.69
N GLU A 154 -1.30 -43.10 -14.73
CA GLU A 154 -1.16 -42.68 -13.33
C GLU A 154 -0.15 -41.55 -13.16
N VAL A 155 1.02 -41.66 -13.79
CA VAL A 155 2.01 -40.58 -13.74
C VAL A 155 1.46 -39.29 -14.35
N ARG A 156 0.75 -39.39 -15.48
CA ARG A 156 0.09 -38.23 -16.10
C ARG A 156 -0.96 -37.62 -15.17
N ASN A 157 -1.76 -38.43 -14.49
CA ASN A 157 -2.78 -37.96 -13.55
C ASN A 157 -2.16 -37.27 -12.33
N ALA A 158 -1.09 -37.85 -11.76
CA ALA A 158 -0.34 -37.27 -10.66
C ALA A 158 0.27 -35.91 -11.07
N ALA A 159 0.93 -35.85 -12.23
CA ALA A 159 1.52 -34.64 -12.77
C ALA A 159 0.46 -33.56 -13.07
N SER A 160 -0.66 -33.93 -13.71
CA SER A 160 -1.75 -33.00 -14.02
C SER A 160 -2.37 -32.42 -12.76
N THR A 161 -2.66 -33.25 -11.76
CA THR A 161 -3.21 -32.79 -10.47
C THR A 161 -2.24 -31.86 -9.76
N ASN A 162 -0.93 -32.12 -9.88
CA ASN A 162 0.09 -31.27 -9.30
C ASN A 162 0.19 -29.92 -9.97
N ALA A 163 0.26 -29.92 -11.30
CA ALA A 163 0.29 -28.70 -12.09
C ALA A 163 -0.95 -27.83 -11.83
N SER A 164 -2.14 -28.43 -11.74
CA SER A 164 -3.37 -27.71 -11.42
C SER A 164 -3.36 -27.10 -10.02
N ARG A 165 -2.90 -27.83 -8.99
CA ARG A 165 -2.78 -27.28 -7.63
C ARG A 165 -1.77 -26.13 -7.58
N GLY A 166 -0.56 -26.34 -8.12
CA GLY A 166 0.46 -25.29 -8.16
C GLY A 166 0.04 -24.05 -8.95
N PHE A 167 -0.74 -24.23 -10.03
CA PHE A 167 -1.33 -23.12 -10.78
C PHE A 167 -2.35 -22.34 -9.95
N LEU A 168 -3.28 -23.04 -9.28
CA LEU A 168 -4.28 -22.41 -8.42
C LEU A 168 -3.63 -21.68 -7.24
N ASP A 169 -2.65 -22.29 -6.57
CA ASP A 169 -1.92 -21.66 -5.46
C ASP A 169 -1.21 -20.38 -5.93
N ARG A 170 -0.58 -20.42 -7.11
CA ARG A 170 0.07 -19.24 -7.70
C ARG A 170 -0.94 -18.15 -8.03
N ILE A 171 -2.11 -18.50 -8.57
CA ILE A 171 -3.21 -17.57 -8.78
C ILE A 171 -3.62 -16.94 -7.45
N PHE A 172 -3.93 -17.74 -6.42
CA PHE A 172 -4.40 -17.20 -5.14
C PHE A 172 -3.38 -16.28 -4.48
N VAL A 173 -2.09 -16.66 -4.48
CA VAL A 173 -1.02 -15.81 -3.94
C VAL A 173 -0.92 -14.50 -4.74
N ASN A 174 -0.92 -14.56 -6.06
CA ASN A 174 -0.84 -13.36 -6.90
C ASN A 174 -2.08 -12.46 -6.73
N PHE A 175 -3.27 -13.03 -6.55
CA PHE A 175 -4.49 -12.26 -6.28
C PHE A 175 -4.47 -11.62 -4.90
N SER A 176 -3.91 -12.30 -3.89
CA SER A 176 -3.71 -11.72 -2.56
C SER A 176 -2.72 -10.56 -2.60
N ASP A 177 -1.59 -10.72 -3.27
CA ASP A 177 -0.61 -9.62 -3.43
C ASP A 177 -1.23 -8.44 -4.19
N LEU A 178 -1.99 -8.72 -5.27
CA LEU A 178 -2.71 -7.68 -6.01
C LEU A 178 -3.74 -6.95 -5.14
N HIS A 179 -4.47 -7.68 -4.29
CA HIS A 179 -5.40 -7.09 -3.33
C HIS A 179 -4.67 -6.16 -2.36
N ASP A 180 -3.56 -6.61 -1.77
CA ASP A 180 -2.79 -5.83 -0.81
C ASP A 180 -2.21 -4.56 -1.44
N LYS A 181 -1.65 -4.67 -2.66
CA LYS A 181 -1.18 -3.50 -3.43
C LYS A 181 -2.30 -2.53 -3.79
N THR A 182 -3.51 -3.04 -4.05
CA THR A 182 -4.69 -2.21 -4.32
C THR A 182 -5.15 -1.49 -3.04
N ALA A 183 -5.08 -2.14 -1.88
CA ALA A 183 -5.37 -1.52 -0.60
C ALA A 183 -4.34 -0.43 -0.24
N ASP A 184 -3.06 -0.68 -0.49
CA ASP A 184 -1.99 0.33 -0.33
C ASP A 184 -2.23 1.54 -1.23
N ALA A 185 -2.62 1.31 -2.49
CA ALA A 185 -2.95 2.38 -3.44
C ALA A 185 -4.15 3.21 -2.96
N ALA A 186 -5.19 2.56 -2.43
CA ALA A 186 -6.35 3.25 -1.87
C ALA A 186 -5.98 4.13 -0.67
N LYS A 187 -5.13 3.61 0.23
CA LYS A 187 -4.61 4.38 1.38
C LYS A 187 -3.78 5.58 0.91
N GLY A 188 -2.92 5.40 -0.09
CA GLY A 188 -2.15 6.49 -0.69
C GLY A 188 -3.04 7.58 -1.31
N ALA A 189 -4.17 7.20 -1.92
CA ALA A 189 -5.14 8.15 -2.45
C ALA A 189 -5.84 8.96 -1.32
N ASP A 190 -6.16 8.33 -0.19
CA ASP A 190 -6.71 9.01 0.98
C ASP A 190 -5.72 9.98 1.61
N GLU A 191 -4.44 9.60 1.72
CA GLU A 191 -3.36 10.49 2.18
C GLU A 191 -3.20 11.70 1.26
N LEU A 192 -3.21 11.48 -0.06
CA LEU A 192 -3.15 12.55 -1.07
C LEU A 192 -4.35 13.51 -0.93
N LYS A 193 -5.56 12.99 -0.76
CA LYS A 193 -6.77 13.79 -0.51
C LYS A 193 -6.64 14.62 0.77
N GLY A 194 -6.07 14.04 1.83
CA GLY A 194 -5.75 14.75 3.07
C GLY A 194 -4.75 15.89 2.85
N GLY A 195 -3.68 15.63 2.08
CA GLY A 195 -2.68 16.62 1.69
C GLY A 195 -3.28 17.79 0.89
N ILE A 196 -4.10 17.50 -0.12
CA ILE A 196 -4.80 18.51 -0.93
C ILE A 196 -5.72 19.37 -0.06
N SER A 197 -6.42 18.77 0.91
CA SER A 197 -7.30 19.50 1.83
C SER A 197 -6.51 20.46 2.73
N LYS A 198 -5.35 20.02 3.26
CA LYS A 198 -4.44 20.88 4.02
C LYS A 198 -3.89 22.03 3.17
N ALA A 199 -3.44 21.73 1.94
CA ALA A 199 -2.96 22.73 1.00
C ALA A 199 -4.03 23.80 0.71
N LYS A 200 -5.28 23.37 0.43
CA LYS A 200 -6.42 24.27 0.22
C LYS A 200 -6.68 25.18 1.42
N LYS A 201 -6.61 24.63 2.65
CA LYS A 201 -6.76 25.42 3.87
C LYS A 201 -5.63 26.45 4.01
N GLY A 202 -4.38 26.04 3.84
CA GLY A 202 -3.22 26.94 3.89
C GLY A 202 -3.27 28.04 2.83
N SER A 203 -3.71 27.73 1.60
CA SER A 203 -3.90 28.75 0.57
C SER A 203 -4.97 29.78 0.93
N LYS A 204 -6.05 29.34 1.61
CA LYS A 204 -7.08 30.26 2.11
C LYS A 204 -6.55 31.16 3.23
N GLU A 205 -5.85 30.59 4.20
CA GLU A 205 -5.21 31.34 5.29
C GLU A 205 -4.21 32.38 4.75
N LEU A 206 -3.41 32.01 3.74
CA LEU A 206 -2.51 32.94 3.06
C LEU A 206 -3.26 34.07 2.35
N ALA A 207 -4.35 33.76 1.65
CA ALA A 207 -5.17 34.76 0.96
C ALA A 207 -5.82 35.74 1.94
N ASP A 208 -6.29 35.26 3.08
CA ASP A 208 -6.88 36.10 4.12
C ASP A 208 -5.80 36.96 4.81
N GLY A 209 -4.63 36.41 5.10
CA GLY A 209 -3.48 37.17 5.62
C GLY A 209 -2.99 38.26 4.66
N LEU A 210 -3.03 38.04 3.35
CA LEU A 210 -2.72 39.06 2.34
C LEU A 210 -3.74 40.21 2.34
N LYS A 211 -5.03 39.92 2.57
CA LYS A 211 -6.06 40.98 2.73
C LYS A 211 -5.80 41.81 3.98
N ASP A 212 -5.49 41.16 5.10
CA ASP A 212 -5.19 41.85 6.35
C ASP A 212 -3.94 42.72 6.22
N SER A 213 -2.90 42.19 5.56
CA SER A 213 -1.69 42.96 5.25
C SER A 213 -1.99 44.17 4.38
N LYS A 214 -2.83 44.02 3.35
CA LYS A 214 -3.25 45.15 2.50
C LYS A 214 -3.98 46.22 3.32
N ALA A 215 -4.95 45.84 4.14
CA ALA A 215 -5.68 46.75 5.01
C ALA A 215 -4.77 47.41 6.07
N GLY A 216 -3.74 46.71 6.53
CA GLY A 216 -2.69 47.26 7.39
C GLY A 216 -1.87 48.35 6.69
N THR A 217 -1.43 48.09 5.46
CA THR A 217 -0.69 49.06 4.64
C THR A 217 -1.51 50.30 4.30
N GLU A 218 -2.81 50.15 4.00
CA GLU A 218 -3.72 51.27 3.78
C GLU A 218 -3.84 52.15 5.04
N ARG A 219 -4.05 51.55 6.21
CA ARG A 219 -4.08 52.28 7.49
C ARG A 219 -2.76 52.98 7.80
N LEU A 220 -1.63 52.33 7.50
CA LEU A 220 -0.31 52.94 7.67
C LEU A 220 -0.14 54.16 6.74
N SER A 221 -0.54 54.03 5.47
CA SER A 221 -0.53 55.14 4.51
C SER A 221 -1.37 56.32 5.01
N ASP A 222 -2.60 56.07 5.47
CA ASP A 222 -3.47 57.10 6.03
C ASP A 222 -2.85 57.77 7.26
N GLY A 223 -2.21 56.98 8.13
CA GLY A 223 -1.48 57.47 9.30
C GLY A 223 -0.31 58.38 8.92
N ILE A 224 0.45 58.03 7.89
CA ILE A 224 1.55 58.85 7.37
C ILE A 224 1.02 60.18 6.81
N VAL A 225 -0.10 60.16 6.07
CA VAL A 225 -0.74 61.38 5.56
C VAL A 225 -1.15 62.30 6.72
N LYS A 226 -1.83 61.75 7.74
CA LYS A 226 -2.22 62.52 8.94
C LYS A 226 -1.02 63.10 9.68
N LEU A 227 0.05 62.32 9.85
CA LEU A 227 1.28 62.77 10.49
C LEU A 227 1.92 63.92 9.71
N ASN A 228 1.99 63.82 8.39
CA ASN A 228 2.53 64.87 7.53
C ASN A 228 1.70 66.17 7.61
N THR A 229 0.36 66.05 7.60
CA THR A 229 -0.54 67.19 7.79
C THR A 229 -0.32 67.85 9.15
N GLY A 230 -0.31 67.07 10.24
CA GLY A 230 -0.08 67.59 11.59
C GLY A 230 1.29 68.24 11.76
N ALA A 231 2.33 67.67 11.15
CA ALA A 231 3.67 68.28 11.13
C ALA A 231 3.65 69.65 10.41
N GLY A 232 2.90 69.77 9.31
CA GLY A 232 2.67 71.03 8.61
C GLY A 232 1.94 72.08 9.46
N GLU A 233 0.91 71.66 10.21
CA GLU A 233 0.17 72.52 11.14
C GLU A 233 1.06 73.02 12.28
N VAL A 234 1.86 72.13 12.89
CA VAL A 234 2.83 72.50 13.93
C VAL A 234 3.86 73.49 13.40
N ALA A 235 4.40 73.26 12.19
CA ALA A 235 5.35 74.17 11.56
C ALA A 235 4.73 75.55 11.30
N SER A 236 3.46 75.59 10.85
CA SER A 236 2.72 76.84 10.66
C SER A 236 2.50 77.58 11.98
N GLY A 237 2.03 76.87 13.01
CA GLY A 237 1.83 77.43 14.35
C GLY A 237 3.12 77.97 14.96
N ALA A 238 4.25 77.27 14.79
CA ALA A 238 5.55 77.75 15.22
C ALA A 238 5.96 79.06 14.52
N ARG A 239 5.72 79.20 13.22
CA ARG A 239 5.95 80.46 12.48
C ARG A 239 5.05 81.58 12.99
N GLN A 240 3.79 81.29 13.29
CA GLN A 240 2.86 82.28 13.84
C GLN A 240 3.30 82.75 15.22
N VAL A 241 3.73 81.84 16.11
CA VAL A 241 4.28 82.19 17.42
C VAL A 241 5.53 83.06 17.26
N ALA A 242 6.47 82.65 16.40
CA ALA A 242 7.68 83.42 16.12
C ALA A 242 7.34 84.85 15.63
N GLY A 243 6.40 84.97 14.69
CA GLY A 243 5.92 86.26 14.19
C GLY A 243 5.27 87.12 15.29
N GLY A 244 4.44 86.52 16.15
CA GLY A 244 3.83 87.21 17.28
C GLY A 244 4.86 87.67 18.33
N THR A 245 5.87 86.86 18.63
CA THR A 245 6.96 87.24 19.53
C THR A 245 7.81 88.37 18.94
N GLN A 246 8.03 88.37 17.63
CA GLN A 246 8.74 89.47 16.96
C GLN A 246 7.93 90.77 17.05
N GLN A 247 6.63 90.73 16.76
CA GLN A 247 5.75 91.90 16.91
C GLN A 247 5.72 92.44 18.34
N LEU A 248 5.70 91.55 19.35
CA LEU A 248 5.77 91.95 20.75
C LEU A 248 7.11 92.62 21.07
N ALA A 249 8.22 92.04 20.62
CA ALA A 249 9.55 92.61 20.78
C ALA A 249 9.64 94.00 20.13
N ASP A 250 9.13 94.16 18.91
CA ASP A 250 9.09 95.43 18.19
C ASP A 250 8.28 96.49 18.96
N LYS A 251 7.11 96.13 19.50
CA LYS A 251 6.30 97.05 20.33
C LYS A 251 6.98 97.42 21.63
N VAL A 252 7.58 96.48 22.34
CA VAL A 252 8.31 96.73 23.59
C VAL A 252 9.50 97.66 23.32
N ASN A 253 10.27 97.39 22.26
CA ASN A 253 11.38 98.24 21.84
C ASN A 253 10.91 99.64 21.43
N GLY A 254 9.80 99.74 20.71
CA GLY A 254 9.17 101.02 20.35
C GLY A 254 8.75 101.83 21.56
N ALA A 255 8.00 101.22 22.49
CA ALA A 255 7.57 101.86 23.74
C ALA A 255 8.76 102.27 24.63
N ALA A 256 9.80 101.42 24.71
CA ALA A 256 11.04 101.77 25.39
C ALA A 256 11.74 102.97 24.73
N GLY A 257 11.71 103.04 23.39
CA GLY A 257 12.20 104.18 22.61
C GLY A 257 11.43 105.46 22.90
N GLU A 258 10.09 105.42 22.93
CA GLU A 258 9.22 106.56 23.26
C GLU A 258 9.35 107.02 24.71
N ALA A 259 9.55 106.10 25.65
CA ALA A 259 9.73 106.42 27.06
C ALA A 259 11.12 106.97 27.37
N ARG A 260 12.12 106.69 26.52
CA ARG A 260 13.54 107.07 26.75
C ARG A 260 13.74 108.57 26.97
N PRO A 261 13.16 109.50 26.18
CA PRO A 261 13.26 110.93 26.44
C PRO A 261 12.65 111.34 27.78
N PHE A 262 11.53 110.74 28.18
CA PHE A 262 10.91 111.01 29.49
C PHE A 262 11.82 110.56 30.62
N PHE A 263 12.39 109.36 30.55
CA PHE A 263 13.35 108.87 31.55
C PHE A 263 14.59 109.77 31.64
N THR A 264 15.14 110.21 30.49
CA THR A 264 16.26 111.17 30.48
C THR A 264 15.85 112.51 31.10
N TYR A 265 14.68 113.05 30.72
CA TYR A 265 14.15 114.30 31.25
C TYR A 265 13.94 114.24 32.77
N PHE A 266 13.32 113.17 33.28
CA PHE A 266 13.15 112.96 34.72
C PHE A 266 14.48 112.74 35.45
N LYS A 267 15.47 112.09 34.83
CA LYS A 267 16.79 111.92 35.43
C LYS A 267 17.53 113.25 35.55
N GLU A 268 17.45 114.10 34.54
CA GLU A 268 18.09 115.42 34.52
C GLU A 268 17.37 116.44 35.41
N ASN A 269 16.03 116.42 35.44
CA ASN A 269 15.20 117.40 36.13
C ASN A 269 14.56 116.88 37.43
N GLY A 270 14.86 115.65 37.86
CA GLY A 270 14.17 115.02 38.99
C GLY A 270 14.38 115.76 40.31
N LYS A 271 15.55 116.36 40.52
CA LYS A 271 15.81 117.20 41.71
C LYS A 271 14.96 118.47 41.68
N SER A 272 14.93 119.20 40.57
CA SER A 272 14.16 120.45 40.46
C SER A 272 12.66 120.20 40.51
N ILE A 273 12.16 119.12 39.90
CA ILE A 273 10.77 118.70 40.00
C ILE A 273 10.40 118.33 41.46
N GLY A 274 11.28 117.59 42.15
CA GLY A 274 11.07 117.24 43.56
C GLY A 274 11.08 118.44 44.50
N GLU A 275 11.95 119.42 44.25
CA GLU A 275 11.99 120.69 44.98
C GLU A 275 10.73 121.52 44.72
N ALA A 276 10.28 121.62 43.47
CA ALA A 276 9.03 122.31 43.12
C ALA A 276 7.80 121.65 43.76
N ALA A 277 7.74 120.31 43.79
CA ALA A 277 6.66 119.58 44.44
C ALA A 277 6.64 119.77 45.96
N ARG A 278 7.81 119.79 46.62
CA ARG A 278 7.92 120.13 48.05
C ARG A 278 7.47 121.56 48.31
N LEU A 279 7.92 122.51 47.49
CA LEU A 279 7.51 123.91 47.62
C LEU A 279 6.00 124.08 47.47
N ALA A 280 5.37 123.39 46.51
CA ALA A 280 3.92 123.41 46.34
C ALA A 280 3.19 122.77 47.54
N ALA A 281 3.70 121.67 48.09
CA ALA A 281 3.14 121.03 49.27
C ALA A 281 3.26 121.91 50.52
N ASP A 282 4.41 122.55 50.73
CA ASP A 282 4.66 123.49 51.82
C ASP A 282 3.79 124.74 51.69
N GLY A 283 3.60 125.24 50.46
CA GLY A 283 2.69 126.34 50.14
C GLY A 283 1.23 126.00 50.45
N ALA A 284 0.76 124.82 50.03
CA ALA A 284 -0.59 124.35 50.33
C ALA A 284 -0.82 124.16 51.83
N LYS A 285 0.19 123.64 52.55
CA LYS A 285 0.14 123.50 54.01
C LYS A 285 0.08 124.87 54.70
N THR A 286 0.89 125.82 54.27
CA THR A 286 0.90 127.19 54.80
C THR A 286 -0.42 127.90 54.53
N ALA A 287 -1.00 127.76 53.33
CA ALA A 287 -2.31 128.30 53.01
C ALA A 287 -3.40 127.72 53.92
N ARG A 288 -3.38 126.40 54.16
CA ARG A 288 -4.29 125.72 55.09
C ARG A 288 -4.11 126.21 56.53
N GLU A 289 -2.88 126.41 56.98
CA GLU A 289 -2.59 126.94 58.32
C GLU A 289 -3.06 128.38 58.50
N ASN A 290 -2.85 129.24 57.49
CA ASN A 290 -3.31 130.64 57.53
C ASN A 290 -4.84 130.75 57.46
N LEU A 291 -5.50 129.91 56.66
CA LEU A 291 -6.96 129.81 56.66
C LEU A 291 -7.49 129.36 58.04
N GLY A 292 -6.83 128.39 58.68
CA GLY A 292 -7.17 127.98 60.05
C GLY A 292 -7.03 129.09 61.08
N LYS A 293 -5.99 129.93 60.96
CA LYS A 293 -5.78 131.11 61.84
C LYS A 293 -6.80 132.21 61.60
N LEU A 294 -7.18 132.47 60.35
CA LEU A 294 -8.22 133.45 60.00
C LEU A 294 -9.59 133.06 60.56
N VAL A 295 -9.94 131.76 60.50
CA VAL A 295 -11.19 131.25 61.05
C VAL A 295 -11.19 131.30 62.59
N ALA A 296 -10.03 131.16 63.25
CA ALA A 296 -9.92 131.28 64.70
C ALA A 296 -9.88 132.73 65.22
N ALA A 297 -9.71 133.73 64.33
CA ALA A 297 -9.64 135.15 64.66
C ALA A 297 -10.93 135.93 64.30
N ALA A 298 -11.96 135.24 63.78
CA ALA A 298 -13.30 135.75 63.50
C ALA A 298 -14.29 135.25 64.54
#